data_AF-D2VHJ2-F1
#
_entry.id   AF-D2VHJ2-F1
#
_cell.length_a   1.000
_cell.length_b   1.000
_cell.length_c   1.000
_cell.angle_alpha   90.00
_cell.angle_beta   90.00
_cell.angle_gamma   90.00
#
_symmetry.space_group_name_H-M   'P 1'
#
loop_
_entity.id
_entity.type
_entity.pdbx_description
1 polymer ?
#
loop_
_entity_poly.entity_id
_entity_poly.type
_entity_poly.pdbx_seq_one_letter_code
_entity_poly.pdbx_strand_id
1 'polypeptide(L)'
;MSTFSELPSELQIEIFSNLSVIHLGKILSINKSTHDQLLQSEVFWKSLIKNYSKLSGDSNQSCDELFDISEVKNQLIDMIRYKNMKTQFLRKKCIEFEYTLRELLEVQAELQSVLQFRPEKNESQKINREIESIQEEVANTRKKMDALEESLEKMTID
;
A
#
# COMPACT_ATOMS: atom_id res chain seq x y z
N MET A 1 -19.78 31.93 14.86
CA MET A 1 -19.06 30.69 14.48
C MET A 1 -18.66 30.88 13.03
N SER A 2 -17.36 30.88 12.71
CA SER A 2 -16.92 31.06 11.33
C SER A 2 -17.28 29.80 10.54
N THR A 3 -18.13 29.95 9.53
CA THR A 3 -18.48 28.85 8.63
C THR A 3 -17.32 28.54 7.69
N PHE A 4 -17.11 27.27 7.32
CA PHE A 4 -16.06 26.86 6.37
C PHE A 4 -16.15 27.62 5.03
N SER A 5 -17.36 28.02 4.63
CA SER A 5 -17.65 28.87 3.47
C SER A 5 -17.05 30.27 3.54
N GLU A 6 -16.60 30.74 4.70
CA GLU A 6 -15.95 32.05 4.87
C GLU A 6 -14.44 32.00 4.58
N LEU A 7 -13.85 30.81 4.42
CA LEU A 7 -12.44 30.69 4.05
C LEU A 7 -12.22 31.14 2.59
N PRO A 8 -11.09 31.80 2.29
CA PRO A 8 -10.63 32.03 0.92
C PRO A 8 -10.63 30.75 0.09
N SER A 9 -10.99 30.85 -1.19
CA SER A 9 -11.06 29.73 -2.13
C SER A 9 -9.77 28.92 -2.21
N GLU A 10 -8.63 29.59 -2.10
CA GLU A 10 -7.30 28.98 -2.13
C GLU A 10 -7.10 28.02 -0.96
N LEU A 11 -7.47 28.46 0.26
CA LEU A 11 -7.38 27.63 1.46
C LEU A 11 -8.36 26.47 1.42
N GLN A 12 -9.57 26.69 0.90
CA GLN A 12 -10.53 25.60 0.69
C GLN A 12 -9.97 24.54 -0.27
N ILE A 13 -9.40 24.95 -1.41
CA ILE A 13 -8.78 24.06 -2.40
C ILE A 13 -7.59 23.30 -1.78
N GLU A 14 -6.74 23.97 -1.00
CA GLU A 14 -5.62 23.34 -0.32
C GLU A 14 -6.08 22.27 0.68
N ILE A 15 -7.11 22.58 1.48
CA ILE A 15 -7.70 21.61 2.41
C ILE A 15 -8.22 20.38 1.65
N PHE A 16 -9.03 20.59 0.61
CA PHE A 16 -9.64 19.49 -0.14
C PHE A 16 -8.62 18.66 -0.93
N SER A 17 -7.57 19.28 -1.48
CA SER A 17 -6.53 18.57 -2.25
C SER A 17 -5.61 17.69 -1.39
N ASN A 18 -5.61 17.87 -0.06
CA ASN A 18 -4.90 17.03 0.89
C ASN A 18 -5.76 15.91 1.48
N LEU A 19 -7.07 15.90 1.21
CA LEU A 19 -7.95 14.84 1.69
C LEU A 19 -7.77 13.56 0.86
N SER A 20 -8.11 12.45 1.51
CA SER A 20 -8.21 11.19 0.80
C SER A 20 -9.40 11.14 -0.16
N VAL A 21 -9.33 10.28 -1.18
CA VAL A 21 -10.42 10.10 -2.15
C VAL A 21 -11.72 9.72 -1.45
N ILE A 22 -11.65 8.93 -0.37
CA ILE A 22 -12.81 8.51 0.42
C ILE A 22 -13.43 9.71 1.13
N HIS A 23 -12.61 10.54 1.78
CA HIS A 23 -13.08 11.74 2.47
C HIS A 23 -13.62 12.79 1.49
N LEU A 24 -12.96 12.98 0.34
CA LEU A 24 -13.44 13.80 -0.76
C LEU A 24 -14.81 13.32 -1.23
N GLY A 25 -14.97 12.03 -1.53
CA GLY A 25 -16.25 11.48 -1.97
C GLY A 25 -17.38 11.74 -0.99
N LYS A 26 -17.12 11.56 0.32
CA LYS A 26 -18.10 11.85 1.39
C LYS A 26 -18.48 13.33 1.42
N ILE A 27 -17.50 14.25 1.46
CA ILE A 27 -17.79 15.68 1.56
C ILE A 27 -18.51 16.20 0.32
N LEU A 28 -18.05 15.77 -0.87
CA LEU A 28 -18.63 16.15 -2.15
C LEU A 28 -20.08 15.65 -2.30
N SER A 29 -20.43 14.51 -1.68
CA SER A 29 -21.81 14.01 -1.66
C SER A 29 -22.75 14.84 -0.77
N ILE A 30 -22.20 15.54 0.23
CA ILE A 30 -22.98 16.32 1.21
C ILE A 30 -23.17 17.76 0.75
N ASN A 31 -22.13 18.38 0.18
CA ASN A 31 -22.15 19.80 -0.19
C ASN A 31 -22.05 20.02 -1.71
N LYS A 32 -23.21 20.22 -2.35
CA LYS A 32 -23.30 20.49 -3.80
C LYS A 32 -22.55 21.75 -4.23
N SER A 33 -22.57 22.81 -3.40
CA SER A 33 -21.86 24.06 -3.74
C SER A 33 -20.35 23.84 -3.81
N THR A 34 -19.80 23.12 -2.83
CA THR A 34 -18.38 22.74 -2.82
C THR A 34 -18.06 21.79 -3.98
N HIS A 35 -18.95 20.84 -4.27
CA HIS A 35 -18.80 19.94 -5.41
C HIS A 35 -18.65 20.70 -6.72
N ASP A 36 -19.57 21.61 -7.03
CA ASP A 36 -19.55 22.32 -8.31
C ASP A 36 -18.33 23.25 -8.43
N GLN A 37 -17.93 23.88 -7.32
CA GLN A 37 -16.73 24.71 -7.24
C GLN A 37 -15.45 23.89 -7.51
N LEU A 38 -15.29 22.73 -6.89
CA LEU A 38 -14.10 21.88 -7.07
C LEU A 38 -14.09 21.19 -8.44
N LEU A 39 -15.27 20.80 -8.96
CA LEU A 39 -15.39 20.10 -10.24
C LEU A 39 -14.82 20.93 -11.40
N GLN A 40 -14.99 22.25 -11.34
CA GLN A 40 -14.54 23.22 -12.33
C GLN A 40 -13.16 23.82 -12.03
N SER A 41 -12.58 23.53 -10.85
CA SER A 41 -11.31 24.11 -10.44
C SER A 41 -10.12 23.31 -10.98
N GLU A 42 -9.45 23.84 -12.01
CA GLU A 42 -8.21 23.27 -12.55
C GLU A 42 -7.11 23.18 -11.47
N VAL A 43 -6.99 24.22 -10.63
CA VAL A 43 -6.01 24.30 -9.54
C VAL A 43 -6.21 23.16 -8.53
N PHE A 44 -7.47 22.82 -8.23
CA PHE A 44 -7.79 21.69 -7.36
C PHE A 44 -7.31 20.38 -7.97
N TRP A 45 -7.65 20.09 -9.22
CA TRP A 45 -7.28 18.83 -9.86
C TRP A 45 -5.76 18.69 -10.03
N LYS A 46 -5.05 19.76 -10.41
CA LYS A 46 -3.59 19.77 -10.48
C LYS A 46 -2.94 19.49 -9.13
N SER A 47 -3.44 20.14 -8.07
CA SER A 47 -2.93 19.93 -6.70
C SER A 47 -3.21 18.50 -6.23
N LEU A 48 -4.40 17.98 -6.52
CA LEU A 48 -4.79 16.62 -6.19
C LEU A 48 -3.86 15.61 -6.88
N ILE A 49 -3.66 15.70 -8.21
CA ILE A 49 -2.73 14.79 -8.91
C ILE A 49 -1.33 14.89 -8.34
N LYS A 50 -0.80 16.09 -8.13
CA LYS A 50 0.54 16.30 -7.58
C LYS A 50 0.70 15.64 -6.21
N ASN A 51 -0.33 15.67 -5.37
CA ASN A 51 -0.29 15.03 -4.07
C ASN A 51 -0.33 13.49 -4.20
N TYR A 52 -1.15 12.95 -5.10
CA TYR A 52 -1.24 11.50 -5.34
C TYR A 52 -0.06 10.92 -6.15
N SER A 53 0.61 11.72 -6.98
CA SER A 53 1.78 11.30 -7.76
C SER A 53 3.01 11.16 -6.86
N LYS A 54 3.20 12.09 -5.93
CA LYS A 54 4.20 11.96 -4.84
C LYS A 54 4.03 10.67 -4.06
N LEU A 55 2.79 10.29 -3.75
CA LEU A 55 2.47 9.03 -3.05
C LEU A 55 2.68 7.78 -3.90
N SER A 56 2.84 7.93 -5.22
CA SER A 56 3.06 6.83 -6.16
C SER A 56 4.55 6.59 -6.46
N GLY A 57 5.44 7.47 -5.98
CA GLY A 57 6.90 7.35 -6.15
C GLY A 57 7.44 7.84 -7.50
N ASP A 58 6.56 8.23 -8.44
CA ASP A 58 6.96 8.86 -9.70
C ASP A 58 7.04 10.38 -9.50
N SER A 59 8.21 10.85 -9.07
CA SER A 59 8.50 12.27 -8.81
C SER A 59 8.65 13.13 -10.08
N ASN A 60 8.58 12.53 -11.28
CA ASN A 60 9.03 13.16 -12.51
C ASN A 60 7.90 13.60 -13.46
N GLN A 61 6.63 13.49 -13.08
CA GLN A 61 5.55 14.09 -13.87
C GLN A 61 5.44 15.58 -13.54
N SER A 62 6.19 16.40 -14.26
CA SER A 62 6.03 17.86 -14.29
C SER A 62 4.66 18.20 -14.88
N CYS A 63 3.73 18.61 -14.01
CA CYS A 63 2.35 18.93 -14.35
C CYS A 63 2.20 20.37 -14.90
N ASP A 64 3.13 20.80 -15.77
CA ASP A 64 3.23 22.18 -16.28
C ASP A 64 2.59 22.38 -17.66
N GLU A 65 2.11 21.33 -18.32
CA GLU A 65 1.42 21.46 -19.61
C GLU A 65 -0.08 21.77 -19.41
N LEU A 66 -0.64 22.57 -20.32
CA LEU A 66 -2.06 22.90 -20.40
C LEU A 66 -2.88 21.62 -20.65
N PHE A 67 -3.26 20.92 -19.59
CA PHE A 67 -4.07 19.71 -19.70
C PHE A 67 -5.56 20.03 -19.67
N ASP A 68 -6.32 19.36 -20.54
CA ASP A 68 -7.77 19.24 -20.40
C ASP A 68 -8.10 18.60 -19.04
N ILE A 69 -9.02 19.19 -18.27
CA ILE A 69 -9.51 18.64 -16.99
C ILE A 69 -9.97 17.18 -17.16
N SER A 70 -10.50 16.83 -18.33
CA SER A 70 -10.87 15.45 -18.68
C SER A 70 -9.66 14.50 -18.67
N GLU A 71 -8.54 14.93 -19.25
CA GLU A 71 -7.30 14.15 -19.31
C GLU A 71 -6.69 13.97 -17.91
N VAL A 72 -6.67 15.04 -17.12
CA VAL A 72 -6.26 15.05 -15.70
C VAL A 72 -7.10 14.04 -14.89
N LYS A 73 -8.42 14.05 -15.04
CA LYS A 73 -9.31 13.09 -14.37
C LYS A 73 -9.01 11.65 -14.77
N ASN A 74 -8.76 11.39 -16.06
CA ASN A 74 -8.43 10.05 -16.54
C ASN A 74 -7.09 9.55 -15.97
N GLN A 75 -6.06 10.41 -15.94
CA GLN A 75 -4.78 10.09 -15.31
C GLN A 75 -4.95 9.72 -13.83
N LEU A 76 -5.75 10.48 -13.07
CA LEU A 76 -6.03 10.17 -11.66
C LEU A 76 -6.74 8.81 -11.51
N ILE A 77 -7.72 8.51 -12.36
CA ILE A 77 -8.41 7.21 -12.36
C ILE A 77 -7.42 6.07 -12.61
N ASP A 78 -6.54 6.22 -13.59
CA ASP A 78 -5.57 5.18 -13.93
C ASP A 78 -4.52 4.98 -12.82
N MET A 79 -4.09 6.05 -12.15
CA MET A 79 -3.24 5.96 -10.96
C MET A 79 -3.92 5.21 -9.81
N ILE A 80 -5.20 5.53 -9.53
CA ILE A 80 -5.98 4.84 -8.48
C ILE A 80 -6.13 3.36 -8.83
N ARG A 81 -6.44 3.03 -10.10
CA ARG A 81 -6.54 1.64 -10.57
C ARG A 81 -5.23 0.88 -10.43
N TYR A 82 -4.13 1.47 -10.90
CA TYR A 82 -2.80 0.87 -10.79
C TYR A 82 -2.43 0.59 -9.34
N LYS A 83 -2.67 1.56 -8.45
CA LYS A 83 -2.41 1.43 -7.02
C LYS A 83 -3.25 0.35 -6.35
N ASN A 84 -4.54 0.26 -6.69
CA ASN A 84 -5.41 -0.81 -6.21
C ASN A 84 -4.93 -2.19 -6.67
N MET A 85 -4.56 -2.33 -7.95
CA MET A 85 -4.04 -3.58 -8.50
C MET A 85 -2.74 -4.00 -7.80
N LYS A 86 -1.82 -3.05 -7.60
CA LYS A 86 -0.55 -3.29 -6.89
C LYS A 86 -0.78 -3.68 -5.43
N THR A 87 -1.70 -3.02 -4.74
CA THR A 87 -2.07 -3.34 -3.36
C THR A 87 -2.65 -4.75 -3.24
N GLN A 88 -3.56 -5.13 -4.14
CA GLN A 88 -4.12 -6.49 -4.18
C GLN A 88 -3.05 -7.55 -4.45
N PHE A 89 -2.12 -7.27 -5.38
CA PHE A 89 -0.99 -8.14 -5.66
C PHE A 89 -0.11 -8.35 -4.42
N LEU A 90 0.24 -7.27 -3.72
CA LEU A 90 1.03 -7.34 -2.48
C LEU A 90 0.30 -8.12 -1.38
N ARG A 91 -1.00 -7.88 -1.17
CA ARG A 91 -1.80 -8.67 -0.20
C ARG A 91 -1.78 -10.16 -0.52
N LYS A 92 -1.93 -10.53 -1.79
CA LYS A 92 -1.85 -11.94 -2.21
C LYS A 92 -0.48 -12.53 -1.89
N LYS A 93 0.60 -11.77 -2.12
CA LYS A 93 1.96 -12.20 -1.78
C LYS A 93 2.18 -12.37 -0.28
N CYS A 94 1.63 -11.50 0.57
CA CYS A 94 1.67 -11.68 2.03
C CYS A 94 1.03 -13.01 2.43
N ILE A 95 -0.16 -13.32 1.92
CA ILE A 95 -0.87 -14.59 2.21
C ILE A 95 -0.03 -15.80 1.74
N GLU A 96 0.58 -15.74 0.57
CA GLU A 96 1.47 -16.80 0.07
C GLU A 96 2.66 -17.01 1.03
N PHE A 97 3.29 -15.94 1.51
CA PHE A 97 4.41 -16.03 2.46
C PHE A 97 3.99 -16.53 3.84
N GLU A 98 2.83 -16.13 4.35
CA GLU A 98 2.28 -16.65 5.61
C GLU A 98 2.05 -18.16 5.53
N TYR A 99 1.55 -18.64 4.39
CA TYR A 99 1.33 -20.06 4.15
C TYR A 99 2.66 -20.82 4.13
N THR A 100 3.65 -20.36 3.34
CA THR A 100 4.99 -20.97 3.30
C THR A 100 5.66 -20.97 4.67
N LEU A 101 5.53 -19.88 5.43
CA LEU A 101 6.08 -19.78 6.78
C LEU A 101 5.47 -20.85 7.71
N ARG A 102 4.16 -21.10 7.60
CA ARG A 102 3.49 -22.15 8.37
C ARG A 102 4.02 -23.54 8.02
N GLU A 103 4.13 -23.88 6.73
CA GLU A 103 4.66 -25.17 6.29
C GLU A 103 6.10 -25.39 6.79
N LEU A 104 6.97 -24.38 6.69
CA LEU A 104 8.34 -24.49 7.18
C LEU A 104 8.41 -24.72 8.69
N LEU A 105 7.55 -24.06 9.47
CA LEU A 105 7.48 -24.25 10.93
C LEU A 105 6.96 -25.64 11.30
N GLU A 106 6.01 -26.19 10.55
CA GLU A 106 5.51 -27.56 10.74
C GLU A 106 6.63 -28.59 10.47
N VAL A 107 7.32 -28.47 9.34
CA VAL A 107 8.46 -29.35 9.00
C VAL A 107 9.57 -29.23 10.05
N GLN A 108 9.87 -28.01 10.52
CA GLN A 108 10.85 -27.80 11.58
C GLN A 108 10.46 -28.54 12.87
N ALA A 109 9.19 -28.45 13.29
CA ALA A 109 8.69 -29.12 14.48
C ALA A 109 8.74 -30.66 14.34
N GLU A 110 8.39 -31.19 13.16
CA GLU A 110 8.50 -32.61 12.85
C GLU A 110 9.95 -33.10 12.96
N LEU A 111 10.90 -32.41 12.33
CA LEU A 111 12.32 -32.77 12.38
C LEU A 111 12.88 -32.70 13.80
N GLN A 112 12.49 -31.69 14.58
CA GLN A 112 12.86 -31.58 16.00
C GLN A 112 12.33 -32.76 16.81
N SER A 113 11.10 -33.21 16.55
CA SER A 113 10.53 -34.39 17.21
C SER A 113 11.31 -35.66 16.86
N VAL A 114 11.67 -35.87 15.59
CA VAL A 114 12.43 -37.04 15.14
C VAL A 114 13.81 -37.11 15.83
N LEU A 115 14.47 -35.97 16.00
CA LEU A 115 15.74 -35.84 16.73
C LEU A 115 15.64 -36.27 18.20
N GLN A 116 14.50 -36.03 18.86
CA GLN A 116 14.29 -36.45 20.25
C GLN A 116 14.19 -37.97 20.39
N PHE A 117 13.82 -38.70 19.32
CA PHE A 117 13.59 -40.14 19.34
C PHE A 117 14.69 -40.98 18.66
N ARG A 118 15.65 -40.40 17.92
CA ARG A 118 16.78 -41.10 17.29
C ARG A 118 18.15 -40.57 17.74
N PRO A 119 18.93 -41.35 18.53
CA PRO A 119 20.24 -40.92 19.04
C PRO A 119 21.44 -41.31 18.16
N GLU A 120 21.23 -41.83 16.93
CA GLU A 120 22.36 -42.18 16.06
C GLU A 120 23.13 -40.94 15.60
N LYS A 121 24.37 -40.78 16.08
CA LYS A 121 25.21 -39.58 15.91
C LYS A 121 25.26 -39.01 14.49
N ASN A 122 25.30 -39.86 13.46
CA ASN A 122 25.39 -39.40 12.07
C ASN A 122 24.05 -38.92 11.52
N GLU A 123 22.94 -39.58 11.87
CA GLU A 123 21.60 -39.16 11.48
C GLU A 123 21.20 -37.87 12.20
N SER A 124 21.50 -37.75 13.51
CA SER A 124 21.23 -36.52 14.28
C SER A 124 21.98 -35.31 13.71
N GLN A 125 23.24 -35.48 13.26
CA GLN A 125 23.99 -34.39 12.61
C GLN A 125 23.37 -33.97 11.27
N LYS A 126 22.87 -34.91 10.48
CA LYS A 126 22.19 -34.60 9.20
C LYS A 126 20.89 -33.82 9.45
N ILE A 127 20.07 -34.29 10.40
CA ILE A 127 18.80 -33.65 10.75
C ILE A 127 19.05 -32.24 11.34
N ASN A 128 20.09 -32.06 12.17
CA ASN A 128 20.44 -30.73 12.69
C ASN A 128 20.79 -29.73 11.58
N ARG A 129 21.52 -30.15 10.54
CA ARG A 129 21.81 -29.28 9.38
C ARG A 129 20.55 -28.92 8.61
N GLU A 130 19.62 -29.86 8.45
CA GLU A 130 18.33 -29.61 7.80
C GLU A 130 17.49 -28.62 8.61
N ILE A 131 17.48 -28.72 9.95
CA ILE A 131 16.83 -27.74 10.84
C ILE A 131 17.46 -26.35 10.71
N GLU A 132 18.79 -26.24 10.72
CA GLU A 132 19.50 -24.97 10.55
C GLU A 132 19.16 -24.32 9.19
N SER A 133 19.12 -25.12 8.12
CA SER A 133 18.71 -24.65 6.78
C SER A 133 17.27 -24.12 6.78
N ILE A 134 16.33 -24.84 7.40
CA ILE A 134 14.93 -24.41 7.49
C ILE A 134 14.79 -23.14 8.36
N GLN A 135 15.58 -23.03 9.44
CA GLN A 135 15.60 -21.81 10.27
C GLN A 135 16.06 -20.58 9.47
N GLU A 136 17.06 -20.74 8.61
CA GLU A 136 17.51 -19.67 7.72
C GLU A 136 16.41 -19.29 6.70
N GLU A 137 15.73 -20.29 6.11
CA GLU A 137 14.60 -20.04 5.21
C GLU A 137 13.42 -19.34 5.90
N VAL A 138 13.10 -19.73 7.14
CA VAL A 138 12.08 -19.07 7.98
C VAL A 138 12.45 -17.61 8.22
N ALA A 139 13.69 -17.33 8.63
CA ALA A 139 14.17 -15.97 8.86
C ALA A 139 14.11 -15.10 7.59
N ASN A 140 14.53 -15.67 6.45
CA ASN A 140 14.49 -14.99 5.16
C ASN A 140 13.06 -14.71 4.69
N THR A 141 12.15 -15.67 4.87
CA THR A 141 10.73 -15.54 4.51
C THR A 141 10.06 -14.46 5.35
N ARG A 142 10.32 -14.44 6.66
CA ARG A 142 9.80 -13.41 7.56
C ARG A 142 10.27 -12.01 7.19
N LYS A 143 11.57 -11.86 6.90
CA LYS A 143 12.12 -10.58 6.44
C LYS A 143 11.47 -10.08 5.14
N LYS A 144 11.16 -10.99 4.20
CA LYS A 144 10.43 -10.64 2.97
C LYS A 144 8.99 -10.23 3.26
N MET A 145 8.33 -10.88 4.21
CA MET A 145 6.98 -10.56 4.66
C MET A 145 6.93 -9.16 5.30
N ASP A 146 7.82 -8.88 6.26
CA ASP A 146 7.89 -7.58 6.95
C ASP A 146 8.12 -6.42 5.95
N ALA A 147 9.00 -6.61 4.97
CA ALA A 147 9.25 -5.63 3.92
C ALA A 147 8.04 -5.40 3.00
N LEU A 148 7.22 -6.44 2.77
CA LEU A 148 5.98 -6.31 2.00
C LEU A 148 4.89 -5.61 2.80
N GLU A 149 4.76 -5.90 4.09
CA GLU A 149 3.83 -5.21 5.00
C GLU A 149 4.15 -3.72 5.09
N GLU A 150 5.42 -3.35 5.27
CA GLU A 150 5.85 -1.94 5.30
C GLU A 150 5.55 -1.23 3.95
N SER A 151 5.75 -1.93 2.84
CA SER A 151 5.37 -1.43 1.50
C SER A 151 3.86 -1.26 1.36
N LEU A 152 3.08 -2.18 1.93
CA LEU A 152 1.62 -2.14 1.92
C LEU A 152 1.08 -0.97 2.74
N GLU A 153 1.62 -0.74 3.94
CA GLU A 153 1.27 0.40 4.79
C GLU A 153 1.50 1.73 4.06
N LYS A 154 2.65 1.88 3.39
CA LYS A 154 2.95 3.07 2.57
C LYS A 154 2.02 3.23 1.36
N MET A 155 1.43 2.14 0.87
CA MET A 155 0.51 2.15 -0.27
C MET A 155 -0.96 2.26 0.14
N THR A 156 -1.33 2.08 1.40
CA THR A 156 -2.73 2.19 1.79
C THR A 156 -3.05 3.68 1.97
N ILE A 157 -3.81 4.26 1.03
CA ILE A 157 -4.39 5.60 1.19
C ILE A 157 -5.75 5.39 1.85
N ASP A 158 -5.84 5.68 3.15
CA ASP A 158 -7.11 5.96 3.83
C ASP A 158 -7.70 7.26 3.32
#